data_AF-A0A1W9GLD3-F1
#
_entry.id   AF-A0A1W9GLD3-F1
#
_cell.length_a   1.000
_cell.length_b   1.000
_cell.length_c   1.000
_cell.angle_alpha   90.00
_cell.angle_beta   90.00
_cell.angle_gamma   90.00
#
_symmetry.space_group_name_H-M   'P 1'
#
loop_
_entity.id
_entity.type
_entity.pdbx_description
1 polymer ?
#
loop_
_entity_poly.entity_id
_entity_poly.type
_entity_poly.pdbx_seq_one_letter_code
_entity_poly.pdbx_strand_id
1 'polypeptide(L)'
;MLFAAMVILPLENYLPTVAGMTVNFLLFVVIAAYIMVNRPRTLGKTWYHPVFIAAYAFIGVSVLLEFSSPLSRYGDLIRFGQMIGGAVCVAVLCRDRSALTIGLYGYIATAFWVSIVLYSTGYETLQGMQADDFGEASQIRRQAFGNKPLGANINHLSFICAQGAIVAFALSLWDRLKHLRILLLGAGAFCLIASFLPMSRGVAVVIFVSFATILYAQGFRYGKALIVASVLGMIVYAVLPDAIWSRMVFSTETAKSGKKESRMQLYDTSLDRLPEYIVAGVGSGNFHEKWGLEKGYGRHRAGGMITHGVHNSLLAITIYWGVLGLIFFLWIIWHVYRLIPSRSGRDELSLALLGILVALGLYLLQIHGFHDKMFSFGIGMLVGARQWIWPTGIVSEAVETNVRRRL
;
A
#
# COMPACT_ATOMS: atom_id res chain seq x y z
N MET A 1 -8.44 14.36 -13.18
CA MET A 1 -9.00 14.05 -11.85
C MET A 1 -8.26 12.91 -11.16
N LEU A 2 -8.22 11.68 -11.74
CA LEU A 2 -7.53 10.54 -11.12
C LEU A 2 -6.05 10.80 -10.81
N PHE A 3 -5.31 11.32 -11.80
CA PHE A 3 -3.90 11.71 -11.63
C PHE A 3 -3.70 12.69 -10.47
N ALA A 4 -4.49 13.77 -10.44
CA ALA A 4 -4.42 14.77 -9.37
C ALA A 4 -4.72 14.16 -7.99
N ALA A 5 -5.72 13.28 -7.89
CA ALA A 5 -6.07 12.61 -6.64
C ALA A 5 -4.94 11.73 -6.09
N MET A 6 -4.17 11.08 -6.97
CA MET A 6 -3.00 10.32 -6.56
C MET A 6 -1.83 11.21 -6.17
N VAL A 7 -1.55 12.27 -6.94
CA VAL A 7 -0.40 13.16 -6.71
C VAL A 7 -0.56 13.94 -5.39
N ILE A 8 -1.79 14.32 -5.05
CA ILE A 8 -2.08 15.08 -3.83
C ILE A 8 -2.12 14.17 -2.59
N LEU A 9 -2.29 12.85 -2.75
CA LEU A 9 -2.48 11.93 -1.62
C LEU A 9 -1.45 12.09 -0.49
N PRO A 10 -0.13 12.09 -0.76
CA PRO A 10 0.87 12.21 0.30
C PRO A 10 0.94 13.61 0.95
N LEU A 11 0.31 14.63 0.36
CA LEU A 11 0.22 16.00 0.91
C LEU A 11 -0.95 16.18 1.88
N GLU A 12 -1.71 15.12 2.19
CA GLU A 12 -2.94 15.24 2.98
C GLU A 12 -2.75 15.95 4.32
N ASN A 13 -1.65 15.65 5.03
CA ASN A 13 -1.38 16.24 6.34
C ASN A 13 -0.81 17.66 6.26
N TYR A 14 -0.54 18.17 5.05
CA TYR A 14 0.09 19.47 4.79
C TYR A 14 -0.91 20.49 4.28
N LEU A 15 -1.90 20.00 3.55
CA LEU A 15 -2.93 20.87 3.03
C LEU A 15 -3.88 21.27 4.16
N PRO A 16 -4.28 22.55 4.22
CA PRO A 16 -5.21 23.02 5.22
C PRO A 16 -6.55 22.27 5.07
N THR A 17 -7.16 21.91 6.20
CA THR A 17 -8.53 21.40 6.20
C THR A 17 -9.50 22.53 5.90
N VAL A 18 -10.50 22.26 5.04
CA VAL A 18 -11.56 23.22 4.73
C VAL A 18 -12.83 22.72 5.40
N ALA A 19 -13.37 23.49 6.35
CA ALA A 19 -14.51 23.10 7.18
C ALA A 19 -14.32 21.73 7.88
N GLY A 20 -13.11 21.45 8.36
CA GLY A 20 -12.76 20.18 9.02
C GLY A 20 -12.58 18.98 8.07
N MET A 21 -12.75 19.16 6.76
CA MET A 21 -12.53 18.12 5.75
C MET A 21 -11.16 18.26 5.09
N THR A 22 -10.52 17.13 4.79
CA THR A 22 -9.23 17.14 4.07
C THR A 22 -9.43 17.44 2.59
N VAL A 23 -8.44 18.05 1.94
CA VAL A 23 -8.51 18.37 0.50
C VAL A 23 -8.76 17.12 -0.36
N ASN A 24 -8.17 15.98 0.03
CA ASN A 24 -8.44 14.70 -0.64
C ASN A 24 -9.90 14.29 -0.52
N PHE A 25 -10.52 14.45 0.65
CA PHE A 25 -11.94 14.15 0.82
C PHE A 25 -12.81 15.00 -0.12
N LEU A 26 -12.57 16.31 -0.15
CA LEU A 26 -13.30 17.22 -1.05
C LEU A 26 -13.11 16.87 -2.53
N LEU A 27 -11.88 16.52 -2.93
CA LEU A 27 -11.60 16.08 -4.29
C LEU A 27 -12.38 14.81 -4.65
N PHE A 28 -12.49 13.85 -3.74
CA PHE A 28 -13.32 12.65 -3.95
C PHE A 28 -14.81 12.96 -3.98
N VAL A 29 -15.30 13.94 -3.21
CA VAL A 29 -16.69 14.42 -3.30
C VAL A 29 -16.97 15.01 -4.69
N VAL A 30 -16.06 15.85 -5.22
CA VAL A 30 -16.19 16.41 -6.58
C VAL A 30 -16.17 15.30 -7.64
N ILE A 31 -15.28 14.31 -7.49
CA ILE A 31 -15.23 13.14 -8.39
C ILE A 31 -16.54 12.36 -8.32
N ALA A 32 -17.07 12.10 -7.12
CA ALA A 32 -18.33 11.38 -6.94
C ALA A 32 -19.50 12.14 -7.59
N ALA A 33 -19.60 13.46 -7.38
CA ALA A 33 -20.61 14.30 -8.01
C ALA A 33 -20.52 14.25 -9.55
N TYR A 34 -19.30 14.38 -10.10
CA TYR A 34 -19.06 14.24 -11.53
C TYR A 34 -19.53 12.88 -12.06
N ILE A 35 -19.22 11.79 -11.35
CA ILE A 35 -19.61 10.42 -11.72
C ILE A 35 -21.14 10.24 -11.67
N MET A 36 -21.80 10.74 -10.64
CA MET A 36 -23.26 10.63 -10.50
C MET A 36 -23.99 11.32 -11.65
N VAL A 37 -23.54 12.51 -12.04
CA VAL A 37 -24.15 13.28 -13.14
C VAL A 37 -23.82 12.69 -14.51
N ASN A 38 -22.53 12.38 -14.76
CA ASN A 38 -22.07 12.07 -16.11
C ASN A 38 -21.99 10.57 -16.40
N ARG A 39 -21.98 9.71 -15.38
CA ARG A 39 -21.74 8.26 -15.53
C ARG A 39 -22.63 7.37 -14.63
N PRO A 40 -23.94 7.66 -14.44
CA PRO A 40 -24.79 6.91 -13.51
C PRO A 40 -24.92 5.42 -13.86
N ARG A 41 -25.01 5.08 -15.15
CA ARG A 41 -25.09 3.67 -15.60
C ARG A 41 -23.83 2.87 -15.28
N THR A 42 -22.66 3.50 -15.45
CA THR A 42 -21.36 2.89 -15.13
C THR A 42 -21.21 2.73 -13.62
N LEU A 43 -21.62 3.74 -12.84
CA LEU A 43 -21.65 3.67 -11.39
C LEU A 43 -22.51 2.50 -10.90
N GLY A 44 -23.75 2.38 -11.39
CA GLY A 44 -24.64 1.29 -11.02
C GLY A 44 -24.03 -0.09 -11.28
N LYS A 45 -23.45 -0.32 -12.47
CA LYS A 45 -22.76 -1.58 -12.78
C LYS A 45 -21.52 -1.83 -11.92
N THR A 46 -20.80 -0.78 -11.53
CA THR A 46 -19.60 -0.90 -10.71
C THR A 46 -19.97 -1.19 -9.26
N TRP A 47 -21.05 -0.59 -8.74
CA TRP A 47 -21.53 -0.77 -7.36
C TRP A 47 -21.86 -2.22 -7.02
N TYR A 48 -22.39 -2.98 -7.98
CA TYR A 48 -22.69 -4.42 -7.83
C TYR A 48 -21.51 -5.35 -8.13
N HIS A 49 -20.30 -4.83 -8.28
CA HIS A 49 -19.15 -5.68 -8.52
C HIS A 49 -18.86 -6.58 -7.29
N PRO A 50 -18.51 -7.87 -7.47
CA PRO A 50 -18.38 -8.83 -6.34
C PRO A 50 -17.43 -8.39 -5.23
N VAL A 51 -16.34 -7.68 -5.55
CA VAL A 51 -15.42 -7.11 -4.56
C VAL A 51 -16.13 -6.14 -3.60
N PHE A 52 -17.01 -5.27 -4.13
CA PHE A 52 -17.70 -4.30 -3.30
C PHE A 52 -18.85 -4.92 -2.53
N ILE A 53 -19.53 -5.92 -3.09
CA ILE A 53 -20.51 -6.73 -2.35
C ILE A 53 -19.85 -7.39 -1.13
N ALA A 54 -18.68 -8.02 -1.31
CA ALA A 54 -17.91 -8.61 -0.21
C ALA A 54 -17.50 -7.53 0.82
N ALA A 55 -17.13 -6.33 0.37
CA ALA A 55 -16.80 -5.21 1.26
C ALA A 55 -18.01 -4.70 2.06
N TYR A 56 -19.20 -4.61 1.44
CA TYR A 56 -20.43 -4.24 2.14
C TYR A 56 -20.82 -5.28 3.19
N ALA A 57 -20.65 -6.57 2.86
CA ALA A 57 -20.89 -7.65 3.81
C ALA A 57 -19.91 -7.61 4.99
N PHE A 58 -18.62 -7.36 4.74
CA PHE A 58 -17.62 -7.14 5.80
C PHE A 58 -17.99 -5.96 6.70
N ILE A 59 -18.41 -4.82 6.14
CA ILE A 59 -18.87 -3.66 6.91
C ILE A 59 -20.08 -4.04 7.77
N GLY A 60 -21.10 -4.70 7.19
CA GLY A 60 -22.30 -5.10 7.91
C GLY A 60 -22.00 -6.02 9.10
N VAL A 61 -21.21 -7.06 8.87
CA VAL A 61 -20.77 -8.00 9.93
C VAL A 61 -19.97 -7.27 11.01
N SER A 62 -19.03 -6.41 10.62
CA SER A 62 -18.17 -5.71 11.57
C SER A 62 -18.94 -4.68 12.39
N VAL A 63 -19.97 -4.02 11.81
CA VAL A 63 -20.89 -3.14 12.56
C VAL A 63 -21.66 -3.93 13.62
N LEU A 64 -22.18 -5.11 13.29
CA LEU A 64 -22.89 -5.96 14.25
C LEU A 64 -21.99 -6.43 15.41
N LEU A 65 -20.74 -6.77 15.11
CA LEU A 65 -19.75 -7.16 16.11
C LEU A 65 -19.29 -5.97 16.96
N GLU A 66 -19.04 -4.80 16.34
CA GLU A 66 -18.70 -3.57 17.05
C GLU A 66 -19.84 -3.11 17.96
N PHE A 67 -21.09 -3.31 17.56
CA PHE A 67 -22.26 -2.99 18.40
C PHE A 67 -22.31 -3.82 19.68
N SER A 68 -21.74 -5.02 19.66
CA SER A 68 -21.68 -5.91 20.83
C SER A 68 -20.48 -5.61 21.74
N SER A 69 -19.59 -4.68 21.35
CA SER A 69 -18.45 -4.24 22.14
C SER A 69 -18.89 -3.35 23.30
N PRO A 70 -18.27 -3.46 24.50
CA PRO A 70 -18.57 -2.58 25.62
C PRO A 70 -18.22 -1.10 25.35
N LEU A 71 -17.32 -0.85 24.40
CA LEU A 71 -16.86 0.49 24.00
C LEU A 71 -16.87 0.57 22.47
N SER A 72 -18.07 0.62 21.87
CA SER A 72 -18.23 0.68 20.42
C SER A 72 -17.68 1.98 19.84
N ARG A 73 -16.79 1.88 18.85
CA ARG A 73 -16.38 3.02 18.00
C ARG A 73 -16.42 2.62 16.53
N TYR A 74 -17.18 3.37 15.74
CA TYR A 74 -17.36 3.09 14.31
C TYR A 74 -16.36 3.83 13.41
N GLY A 75 -15.37 4.52 13.98
CA GLY A 75 -14.44 5.36 13.22
C GLY A 75 -13.67 4.60 12.14
N ASP A 76 -13.14 3.42 12.46
CA ASP A 76 -12.41 2.58 11.50
C ASP A 76 -13.32 2.02 10.40
N LEU A 77 -14.57 1.68 10.75
CA LEU A 77 -15.58 1.19 9.81
C LEU A 77 -16.05 2.29 8.85
N ILE A 78 -16.25 3.51 9.35
CA ILE A 78 -16.59 4.68 8.52
C ILE A 78 -15.45 4.98 7.55
N ARG A 79 -14.19 4.98 8.03
CA ARG A 79 -13.02 5.20 7.16
C ARG A 79 -12.88 4.11 6.11
N PHE A 80 -13.12 2.85 6.48
CA PHE A 80 -13.15 1.75 5.53
C PHE A 80 -14.27 1.92 4.48
N GLY A 81 -15.47 2.31 4.90
CA GLY A 81 -16.57 2.64 3.99
C GLY A 81 -16.23 3.76 3.01
N GLN A 82 -15.59 4.83 3.49
CA GLN A 82 -15.08 5.93 2.66
C GLN A 82 -14.00 5.45 1.67
N MET A 83 -13.08 4.58 2.11
CA MET A 83 -12.09 3.96 1.24
C MET A 83 -12.75 3.14 0.12
N ILE A 84 -13.77 2.32 0.44
CA ILE A 84 -14.53 1.54 -0.55
C ILE A 84 -15.30 2.46 -1.51
N GLY A 85 -15.92 3.53 -1.02
CA GLY A 85 -16.57 4.53 -1.87
C GLY A 85 -15.59 5.20 -2.85
N GLY A 86 -14.38 5.52 -2.38
CA GLY A 86 -13.29 5.99 -3.23
C GLY A 86 -12.88 4.95 -4.28
N ALA A 87 -12.80 3.67 -3.90
CA ALA A 87 -12.43 2.59 -4.81
C ALA A 87 -13.46 2.41 -5.94
N VAL A 88 -14.75 2.53 -5.62
CA VAL A 88 -15.84 2.56 -6.61
C VAL A 88 -15.65 3.74 -7.57
N CYS A 89 -15.35 4.94 -7.06
CA CYS A 89 -15.12 6.11 -7.90
C CYS A 89 -13.93 5.91 -8.87
N VAL A 90 -12.82 5.38 -8.36
CA VAL A 90 -11.63 5.05 -9.18
C VAL A 90 -11.98 4.00 -10.23
N ALA A 91 -12.73 2.96 -9.88
CA ALA A 91 -13.16 1.91 -10.82
C ALA A 91 -14.04 2.45 -11.96
N VAL A 92 -14.95 3.39 -11.67
CA VAL A 92 -15.79 4.04 -12.69
C VAL A 92 -14.97 4.94 -13.62
N LEU A 93 -13.91 5.57 -13.10
CA LEU A 93 -13.00 6.40 -13.89
C LEU A 93 -12.09 5.56 -14.80
N CYS A 94 -11.60 4.42 -14.31
CA CYS A 94 -10.72 3.48 -15.02
C CYS A 94 -11.47 2.58 -16.02
N ARG A 95 -12.30 3.18 -16.90
CA ARG A 95 -13.10 2.45 -17.89
C ARG A 95 -12.31 2.03 -19.12
N ASP A 96 -11.27 2.77 -19.46
CA ASP A 96 -10.48 2.54 -20.67
C ASP A 96 -8.99 2.51 -20.35
N ARG A 97 -8.20 2.04 -21.33
CA ARG A 97 -6.74 1.94 -21.19
C ARG A 97 -6.10 3.28 -20.92
N SER A 98 -6.59 4.36 -21.52
CA SER A 98 -6.02 5.70 -21.34
C SER A 98 -6.16 6.18 -19.90
N ALA A 99 -7.37 6.05 -19.34
CA ALA A 99 -7.64 6.39 -17.94
C ALA A 99 -6.80 5.54 -16.97
N LEU A 100 -6.65 4.23 -17.24
CA LEU A 100 -5.81 3.35 -16.44
C LEU A 100 -4.32 3.76 -16.53
N THR A 101 -3.82 4.02 -17.74
CA THR A 101 -2.46 4.51 -17.98
C THR A 101 -2.19 5.81 -17.23
N ILE A 102 -3.12 6.77 -17.25
CA ILE A 102 -3.03 8.02 -16.49
C ILE A 102 -2.98 7.75 -14.99
N GLY A 103 -3.73 6.77 -14.48
CA GLY A 103 -3.64 6.32 -13.09
C GLY A 103 -2.26 5.76 -12.75
N LEU A 104 -1.70 4.89 -13.59
CA LEU A 104 -0.36 4.33 -13.38
C LEU A 104 0.74 5.41 -13.43
N TYR A 105 0.66 6.36 -14.35
CA TYR A 105 1.55 7.53 -14.34
C TYR A 105 1.35 8.40 -13.10
N GLY A 106 0.14 8.46 -12.56
CA GLY A 106 -0.14 9.06 -11.25
C GLY A 106 0.69 8.42 -10.14
N TYR A 107 0.73 7.08 -10.06
CA TYR A 107 1.60 6.37 -9.10
C TYR A 107 3.07 6.75 -9.25
N ILE A 108 3.59 6.79 -10.48
CA ILE A 108 4.99 7.14 -10.75
C ILE A 108 5.26 8.59 -10.34
N ALA A 109 4.40 9.52 -10.74
CA ALA A 109 4.54 10.94 -10.41
C ALA A 109 4.50 11.17 -8.90
N THR A 110 3.53 10.55 -8.20
CA THR A 110 3.41 10.59 -6.74
C THR A 110 4.68 10.08 -6.07
N ALA A 111 5.13 8.89 -6.46
CA ALA A 111 6.34 8.29 -5.92
C ALA A 111 7.58 9.14 -6.19
N PHE A 112 7.70 9.71 -7.39
CA PHE A 112 8.87 10.48 -7.78
C PHE A 112 9.00 11.74 -6.92
N TRP A 113 7.93 12.52 -6.75
CA TRP A 113 8.02 13.72 -5.92
C TRP A 113 8.20 13.38 -4.43
N VAL A 114 7.55 12.32 -3.92
CA VAL A 114 7.80 11.86 -2.53
C VAL A 114 9.26 11.42 -2.36
N SER A 115 9.84 10.81 -3.40
CA SER A 115 11.25 10.42 -3.41
C SER A 115 12.17 11.63 -3.34
N ILE A 116 11.86 12.72 -4.05
CA ILE A 116 12.59 14.00 -3.93
C ILE A 116 12.56 14.49 -2.48
N VAL A 117 11.39 14.47 -1.83
CA VAL A 117 11.25 14.93 -0.44
C VAL A 117 12.00 14.05 0.55
N LEU A 118 11.92 12.71 0.40
CA LEU A 118 12.65 11.78 1.27
C LEU A 118 14.16 11.92 1.09
N TYR A 119 14.61 12.10 -0.14
CA TYR A 119 16.03 12.30 -0.45
C TYR A 119 16.53 13.61 0.12
N SER A 120 15.83 14.72 -0.13
CA SER A 120 16.25 16.06 0.34
C SER A 120 16.25 16.21 1.86
N THR A 121 15.45 15.42 2.59
CA THR A 121 15.39 15.50 4.06
C THR A 121 16.24 14.45 4.78
N GLY A 122 16.30 13.24 4.25
CA GLY A 122 16.97 12.14 4.91
C GLY A 122 18.41 11.91 4.48
N TYR A 123 18.72 12.09 3.19
CA TYR A 123 19.93 11.51 2.61
C TYR A 123 21.22 12.10 3.20
N GLU A 124 21.35 13.42 3.24
CA GLU A 124 22.53 14.11 3.78
C GLU A 124 22.78 13.73 5.25
N THR A 125 21.72 13.72 6.05
CA THR A 125 21.76 13.31 7.45
C THR A 125 22.24 11.87 7.60
N LEU A 126 21.76 10.95 6.76
CA LEU A 126 22.14 9.53 6.81
C LEU A 126 23.55 9.24 6.28
N GLN A 127 24.06 10.02 5.33
CA GLN A 127 25.37 9.80 4.71
C GLN A 127 26.54 10.00 5.69
N GLY A 128 26.38 10.91 6.66
CA GLY A 128 27.40 11.21 7.66
C GLY A 128 27.37 10.33 8.91
N MET A 129 26.40 9.41 9.04
CA MET A 129 26.22 8.61 10.23
C MET A 129 26.51 7.13 9.97
N GLN A 130 27.22 6.51 10.91
CA GLN A 130 27.39 5.06 10.99
C GLN A 130 26.51 4.55 12.13
N ALA A 131 26.01 3.32 11.99
CA ALA A 131 25.28 2.65 13.06
C ALA A 131 25.80 1.22 13.19
N ASP A 132 26.20 0.84 14.39
CA ASP A 132 26.73 -0.49 14.68
C ASP A 132 25.62 -1.50 14.94
N ASP A 133 24.43 -1.03 15.35
CA ASP A 133 23.29 -1.89 15.64
C ASP A 133 21.93 -1.31 15.22
N PHE A 134 20.89 -2.15 15.34
CA PHE A 134 19.51 -1.79 15.02
C PHE A 134 18.94 -0.65 15.89
N GLY A 135 19.38 -0.58 17.14
CA GLY A 135 18.96 0.42 18.12
C GLY A 135 19.46 1.80 17.72
N GLU A 136 20.76 1.91 17.41
CA GLU A 136 21.41 3.11 16.92
C GLU A 136 20.85 3.54 15.57
N ALA A 137 20.71 2.62 14.60
CA ALA A 137 20.06 2.91 13.33
C ALA A 137 18.60 3.40 13.51
N SER A 138 17.93 2.96 14.57
CA SER A 138 16.60 3.45 14.95
C SER A 138 16.59 4.84 15.55
N GLN A 139 17.62 5.24 16.27
CA GLN A 139 17.79 6.61 16.77
C GLN A 139 18.15 7.55 15.62
N ILE A 140 19.12 7.17 14.79
CA ILE A 140 19.53 7.88 13.57
C ILE A 140 18.32 8.17 12.68
N ARG A 141 17.50 7.15 12.40
CA ARG A 141 16.26 7.32 11.64
C ARG A 141 15.29 8.30 12.30
N ARG A 142 15.16 8.28 13.63
CA ARG A 142 14.27 9.23 14.33
C ARG A 142 14.80 10.65 14.28
N GLN A 143 16.12 10.84 14.27
CA GLN A 143 16.76 12.14 14.13
C GLN A 143 16.62 12.66 12.69
N ALA A 144 17.01 11.86 11.70
CA ALA A 144 16.93 12.21 10.27
C ALA A 144 15.50 12.58 9.85
N PHE A 145 14.50 11.94 10.44
CA PHE A 145 13.09 12.16 10.14
C PHE A 145 12.30 12.61 11.37
N GLY A 146 12.93 13.34 12.28
CA GLY A 146 12.27 13.92 13.46
C GLY A 146 11.39 15.09 13.06
N ASN A 147 11.95 15.98 12.24
CA ASN A 147 11.28 17.14 11.66
C ASN A 147 10.62 16.78 10.33
N LYS A 148 9.68 15.82 10.35
CA LYS A 148 9.10 15.26 9.12
C LYS A 148 8.43 16.37 8.30
N PRO A 149 8.88 16.62 7.07
CA PRO A 149 8.29 17.62 6.17
C PRO A 149 6.97 17.14 5.55
N LEU A 150 6.51 15.92 5.85
CA LEU A 150 5.25 15.39 5.31
C LEU A 150 4.27 14.86 6.38
N GLY A 151 4.62 14.92 7.68
CA GLY A 151 3.70 14.57 8.81
C GLY A 151 3.16 13.13 8.82
N ALA A 152 3.32 12.42 7.70
CA ALA A 152 2.87 11.09 7.44
C ALA A 152 3.80 10.06 8.06
N ASN A 153 3.29 8.84 8.14
CA ASN A 153 4.10 7.70 8.52
C ASN A 153 5.21 7.51 7.47
N ILE A 154 6.47 7.52 7.89
CA ILE A 154 7.59 7.41 6.96
C ILE A 154 7.65 6.03 6.28
N ASN A 155 7.12 4.98 6.91
CA ASN A 155 6.99 3.67 6.26
C ASN A 155 5.93 3.70 5.15
N HIS A 156 4.91 4.54 5.31
CA HIS A 156 3.89 4.74 4.27
C HIS A 156 4.49 5.50 3.07
N LEU A 157 5.30 6.55 3.31
CA LEU A 157 6.03 7.25 2.24
C LEU A 157 7.00 6.32 1.50
N SER A 158 7.76 5.51 2.24
CA SER A 158 8.62 4.44 1.70
C SER A 158 7.84 3.49 0.78
N PHE A 159 6.64 3.07 1.22
CA PHE A 159 5.77 2.20 0.44
C PHE A 159 5.25 2.88 -0.85
N ILE A 160 4.89 4.16 -0.81
CA ILE A 160 4.50 4.93 -2.00
C ILE A 160 5.64 4.96 -3.02
N CYS A 161 6.88 5.26 -2.58
CA CYS A 161 8.07 5.21 -3.43
C CYS A 161 8.27 3.82 -4.06
N ALA A 162 8.14 2.76 -3.27
CA ALA A 162 8.25 1.38 -3.75
C ALA A 162 7.19 1.06 -4.82
N GLN A 163 5.93 1.47 -4.63
CA GLN A 163 4.89 1.24 -5.64
C GLN A 163 5.17 1.96 -6.95
N GLY A 164 5.65 3.21 -6.92
CA GLY A 164 6.06 3.90 -8.14
C GLY A 164 7.23 3.24 -8.85
N ALA A 165 8.22 2.74 -8.10
CA ALA A 165 9.32 1.95 -8.67
C ALA A 165 8.82 0.66 -9.36
N ILE A 166 7.88 -0.05 -8.72
CA ILE A 166 7.22 -1.25 -9.27
C ILE A 166 6.47 -0.95 -10.56
N VAL A 167 5.66 0.12 -10.57
CA VAL A 167 4.89 0.52 -11.76
C VAL A 167 5.82 0.98 -12.89
N ALA A 168 6.81 1.83 -12.59
CA ALA A 168 7.77 2.32 -13.58
C ALA A 168 8.58 1.18 -14.21
N PHE A 169 9.02 0.22 -13.38
CA PHE A 169 9.70 -0.98 -13.86
C PHE A 169 8.81 -1.81 -14.78
N ALA A 170 7.56 -2.11 -14.37
CA ALA A 170 6.62 -2.88 -15.19
C ALA A 170 6.37 -2.25 -16.57
N LEU A 171 6.14 -0.93 -16.62
CA LEU A 171 5.92 -0.21 -17.88
C LEU A 171 7.18 -0.16 -18.76
N SER A 172 8.36 0.01 -18.16
CA SER A 172 9.63 0.08 -18.90
C SER A 172 9.97 -1.21 -19.66
N LEU A 173 9.50 -2.37 -19.19
CA LEU A 173 9.74 -3.66 -19.83
C LEU A 173 9.03 -3.79 -21.18
N TRP A 174 7.96 -3.02 -21.41
CA TRP A 174 7.12 -3.09 -22.60
C TRP A 174 7.29 -1.91 -23.55
N ASP A 175 7.80 -0.78 -23.07
CA ASP A 175 7.90 0.43 -23.89
C ASP A 175 8.84 0.26 -25.08
N ARG A 176 8.33 0.54 -26.29
CA ARG A 176 9.10 0.45 -27.54
C ARG A 176 10.04 1.65 -27.73
N LEU A 177 9.65 2.81 -27.21
CA LEU A 177 10.43 4.03 -27.32
C LEU A 177 11.60 4.00 -26.33
N LYS A 178 12.83 3.93 -26.85
CA LYS A 178 14.05 3.86 -26.04
C LYS A 178 14.14 4.99 -25.00
N HIS A 179 13.79 6.22 -25.39
CA HIS A 179 13.85 7.36 -24.49
C HIS A 179 12.86 7.25 -23.32
N LEU A 180 11.61 6.87 -23.60
CA LEU A 180 10.59 6.70 -22.55
C LEU A 180 10.98 5.57 -21.59
N ARG A 181 11.49 4.45 -22.13
CA ARG A 181 12.02 3.35 -21.34
C ARG A 181 13.14 3.81 -20.39
N ILE A 182 14.11 4.59 -20.89
CA ILE A 182 15.21 5.12 -20.06
C ILE A 182 14.67 6.05 -18.98
N LEU A 183 13.71 6.93 -19.32
CA LEU A 183 13.08 7.83 -18.34
C LEU A 183 12.35 7.05 -17.24
N LEU A 184 11.58 6.03 -17.60
CA LEU A 184 10.89 5.17 -16.64
C LEU A 184 11.86 4.39 -15.74
N LEU A 185 12.93 3.82 -16.31
CA LEU A 185 13.96 3.14 -15.54
C LEU A 185 14.67 4.10 -14.58
N GLY A 186 14.99 5.32 -15.03
CA GLY A 186 15.60 6.35 -14.19
C GLY A 186 14.69 6.78 -13.04
N ALA A 187 13.43 7.09 -13.33
CA ALA A 187 12.43 7.42 -12.31
C ALA A 187 12.21 6.25 -11.34
N GLY A 188 12.13 5.02 -11.85
CA GLY A 188 11.97 3.81 -11.07
C GLY A 188 13.17 3.53 -10.15
N ALA A 189 14.39 3.69 -10.65
CA ALA A 189 15.62 3.55 -9.85
C ALA A 189 15.72 4.61 -8.75
N PHE A 190 15.38 5.86 -9.06
CA PHE A 190 15.35 6.92 -8.06
C PHE A 190 14.30 6.65 -6.96
N CYS A 191 13.09 6.25 -7.35
CA CYS A 191 12.05 5.86 -6.39
C CYS A 191 12.44 4.64 -5.56
N LEU A 192 13.13 3.67 -6.19
CA LEU A 192 13.67 2.49 -5.52
C LEU A 192 14.66 2.91 -4.43
N ILE A 193 15.67 3.71 -4.75
CA ILE A 193 16.66 4.22 -3.78
C ILE A 193 15.95 4.96 -2.63
N ALA A 194 15.05 5.89 -2.95
CA ALA A 194 14.33 6.67 -1.95
C ALA A 194 13.46 5.81 -1.01
N SER A 195 12.90 4.69 -1.50
CA SER A 195 12.11 3.78 -0.69
C SER A 195 12.91 3.12 0.45
N PHE A 196 14.23 3.02 0.32
CA PHE A 196 15.11 2.46 1.36
C PHE A 196 15.55 3.49 2.42
N LEU A 197 15.48 4.80 2.14
CA LEU A 197 15.92 5.84 3.09
C LEU A 197 15.19 5.78 4.44
N PRO A 198 13.89 5.47 4.50
CA PRO A 198 13.19 5.25 5.77
C PRO A 198 13.63 3.99 6.52
N MET A 199 14.51 3.17 5.95
CA MET A 199 15.03 1.93 6.52
C MET A 199 13.90 0.97 6.93
N SER A 200 13.02 0.62 5.99
CA SER A 200 11.88 -0.27 6.24
C SER A 200 12.11 -1.66 5.64
N ARG A 201 12.44 -2.65 6.50
CA ARG A 201 12.61 -4.07 6.10
C ARG A 201 11.40 -4.61 5.33
N GLY A 202 10.20 -4.27 5.80
CA GLY A 202 8.98 -4.73 5.17
C GLY A 202 8.79 -4.19 3.75
N VAL A 203 9.20 -2.95 3.49
CA VAL A 203 9.14 -2.37 2.14
C VAL A 203 10.19 -3.00 1.21
N ALA A 204 11.37 -3.37 1.72
CA ALA A 204 12.33 -4.14 0.95
C ALA A 204 11.72 -5.48 0.48
N VAL A 205 11.03 -6.21 1.37
CA VAL A 205 10.31 -7.45 1.01
C VAL A 205 9.24 -7.19 -0.05
N VAL A 206 8.46 -6.11 0.08
CA VAL A 206 7.47 -5.70 -0.93
C VAL A 206 8.13 -5.58 -2.32
N ILE A 207 9.24 -4.83 -2.41
CA ILE A 207 9.93 -4.59 -3.67
C ILE A 207 10.42 -5.89 -4.28
N PHE A 208 11.14 -6.72 -3.51
CA PHE A 208 11.72 -7.95 -4.02
C PHE A 208 10.66 -8.91 -4.55
N VAL A 209 9.58 -9.13 -3.78
CA VAL A 209 8.51 -10.05 -4.19
C VAL A 209 7.73 -9.49 -5.38
N SER A 210 7.46 -8.18 -5.43
CA SER A 210 6.78 -7.56 -6.56
C SER A 210 7.60 -7.59 -7.85
N PHE A 211 8.90 -7.26 -7.80
CA PHE A 211 9.80 -7.37 -8.96
C PHE A 211 9.95 -8.82 -9.43
N ALA A 212 10.13 -9.77 -8.51
CA ALA A 212 10.22 -11.18 -8.84
C ALA A 212 8.93 -11.67 -9.53
N THR A 213 7.76 -11.24 -9.03
CA THR A 213 6.47 -11.60 -9.62
C THR A 213 6.29 -11.00 -11.01
N ILE A 214 6.70 -9.75 -11.23
CA ILE A 214 6.70 -9.11 -12.56
C ILE A 214 7.59 -9.87 -13.55
N LEU A 215 8.84 -10.15 -13.16
CA LEU A 215 9.79 -10.87 -14.00
C LEU A 215 9.30 -12.29 -14.34
N TYR A 216 8.74 -12.99 -13.34
CA TYR A 216 8.14 -14.30 -13.53
C TYR A 216 6.95 -14.24 -14.50
N ALA A 217 6.04 -13.28 -14.32
CA ALA A 217 4.87 -13.10 -15.18
C ALA A 217 5.26 -12.79 -16.63
N GLN A 218 6.35 -12.03 -16.85
CA GLN A 218 6.89 -11.74 -18.18
C GLN A 218 7.57 -12.96 -18.85
N GLY A 219 7.76 -14.07 -18.13
CA GLY A 219 8.41 -15.27 -18.64
C GLY A 219 9.93 -15.15 -18.73
N PHE A 220 10.55 -14.28 -17.92
CA PHE A 220 12.01 -14.27 -17.82
C PHE A 220 12.49 -15.61 -17.25
N ARG A 221 13.41 -16.27 -17.97
CA ARG A 221 14.12 -17.44 -17.44
C ARG A 221 14.90 -17.03 -16.18
N TYR A 222 15.00 -17.94 -15.22
CA TYR A 222 15.66 -17.73 -13.92
C TYR A 222 17.00 -16.97 -14.02
N GLY A 223 17.87 -17.33 -14.97
CA GLY A 223 19.16 -16.66 -15.16
C GLY A 223 19.05 -15.16 -15.53
N LYS A 224 18.11 -14.77 -16.40
CA LYS A 224 17.94 -13.36 -16.76
C LYS A 224 17.35 -12.55 -15.60
N ALA A 225 16.40 -13.13 -14.87
CA ALA A 225 15.82 -12.51 -13.70
C ALA A 225 16.88 -12.26 -12.62
N LEU A 226 17.77 -13.23 -12.39
CA LEU A 226 18.90 -13.10 -11.47
C LEU A 226 19.85 -11.96 -11.89
N ILE A 227 20.21 -11.86 -13.18
CA ILE A 227 21.06 -10.77 -13.67
C ILE A 227 20.41 -9.40 -13.40
N VAL A 228 19.12 -9.23 -13.73
CA VAL A 228 18.41 -7.97 -13.48
C VAL A 228 18.37 -7.64 -11.99
N ALA A 229 18.07 -8.64 -11.14
CA ALA A 229 18.05 -8.49 -9.69
C ALA A 229 19.44 -8.12 -9.14
N SER A 230 20.50 -8.76 -9.61
CA SER A 230 21.88 -8.45 -9.21
C SER A 230 22.29 -7.04 -9.62
N VAL A 231 21.98 -6.61 -10.84
CA VAL A 231 22.31 -5.25 -11.31
C VAL A 231 21.56 -4.20 -10.48
N LEU A 232 20.25 -4.37 -10.29
CA LEU A 232 19.47 -3.45 -9.45
C LEU A 232 19.96 -3.44 -8.01
N GLY A 233 20.26 -4.62 -7.44
CA GLY A 233 20.79 -4.77 -6.09
C GLY A 233 22.14 -4.07 -5.92
N MET A 234 23.06 -4.20 -6.88
CA MET A 234 24.36 -3.50 -6.86
C MET A 234 24.20 -1.99 -6.95
N ILE A 235 23.29 -1.48 -7.79
CA ILE A 235 23.00 -0.03 -7.88
C ILE A 235 22.48 0.50 -6.54
N VAL A 236 21.52 -0.21 -5.94
CA VAL A 236 20.97 0.17 -4.64
C VAL A 236 22.05 0.11 -3.55
N TYR A 237 22.87 -0.94 -3.54
CA TYR A 237 23.99 -1.09 -2.61
C TYR A 237 25.02 0.04 -2.72
N ALA A 238 25.42 0.40 -3.94
CA ALA A 238 26.43 1.41 -4.18
C ALA A 238 25.99 2.84 -3.81
N VAL A 239 24.68 3.12 -3.80
CA VAL A 239 24.14 4.46 -3.55
C VAL A 239 23.68 4.66 -2.11
N LEU A 240 23.26 3.61 -1.41
CA LEU A 240 22.70 3.75 -0.07
C LEU A 240 23.77 3.80 1.03
N PRO A 241 23.67 4.73 2.00
CA PRO A 241 24.55 4.77 3.17
C PRO A 241 24.53 3.50 4.02
N ASP A 242 25.67 3.17 4.64
CA ASP A 242 25.85 1.98 5.48
C ASP A 242 24.86 1.87 6.65
N ALA A 243 24.47 3.00 7.24
CA ALA A 243 23.47 3.04 8.31
C ALA A 243 22.10 2.45 7.90
N ILE A 244 21.79 2.38 6.60
CA ILE A 244 20.57 1.74 6.11
C ILE A 244 20.70 0.21 6.21
N TRP A 245 21.88 -0.32 5.87
CA TRP A 245 22.17 -1.76 5.87
C TRP A 245 22.21 -2.33 7.28
N SER A 246 22.76 -1.59 8.26
CA SER A 246 22.79 -2.03 9.66
C SER A 246 21.40 -2.30 10.23
N ARG A 247 20.38 -1.58 9.74
CA ARG A 247 18.97 -1.82 10.11
C ARG A 247 18.30 -2.96 9.35
N MET A 248 18.86 -3.39 8.22
CA MET A 248 18.34 -4.52 7.43
C MET A 248 18.81 -5.86 7.98
N VAL A 249 19.89 -5.89 8.76
CA VAL A 249 20.36 -7.08 9.47
C VAL A 249 19.32 -7.52 10.50
N PHE A 250 18.88 -8.77 10.41
CA PHE A 250 18.02 -9.39 11.43
C PHE A 250 18.89 -9.79 12.63
N SER A 251 18.79 -9.06 13.75
CA SER A 251 19.22 -9.63 15.04
C SER A 251 18.06 -10.45 15.60
N THR A 252 18.14 -11.77 15.49
CA THR A 252 17.26 -12.69 16.23
C THR A 252 17.57 -12.70 17.73
N GLU A 253 18.73 -12.15 18.12
CA GLU A 253 19.13 -12.03 19.51
C GLU A 253 18.33 -10.96 20.23
N THR A 254 18.00 -11.24 21.49
CA THR A 254 17.57 -10.20 22.42
C THR A 254 18.69 -9.18 22.43
N ALA A 255 18.44 -7.95 21.96
CA ALA A 255 19.47 -6.93 21.89
C ALA A 255 20.23 -6.88 23.22
N LYS A 256 21.52 -6.52 23.24
CA LYS A 256 22.33 -6.42 24.48
C LYS A 256 21.65 -5.66 25.64
N SER A 257 20.63 -4.86 25.33
CA SER A 257 19.74 -4.16 26.27
C SER A 257 18.59 -5.00 26.90
N GLY A 258 18.44 -6.29 26.58
CA GLY A 258 17.36 -7.15 27.05
C GLY A 258 15.96 -6.86 26.49
N LYS A 259 15.83 -5.91 25.54
CA LYS A 259 14.53 -5.50 24.99
C LYS A 259 14.21 -6.25 23.69
N LYS A 260 13.09 -6.99 23.69
CA LYS A 260 12.50 -7.59 22.47
C LYS A 260 12.13 -6.50 21.46
N GLU A 261 12.20 -6.83 20.16
CA GLU A 261 11.70 -5.94 19.10
C GLU A 261 10.22 -5.61 19.35
N SER A 262 9.83 -4.34 19.21
CA SER A 262 8.46 -3.90 19.52
C SER A 262 7.38 -4.64 18.76
N ARG A 263 7.65 -5.08 17.52
CA ARG A 263 6.67 -5.85 16.72
C ARG A 263 6.52 -7.27 17.24
N MET A 264 7.62 -7.92 17.61
CA MET A 264 7.59 -9.26 18.19
C MET A 264 6.81 -9.26 19.49
N GLN A 265 7.02 -8.25 20.35
CA GLN A 265 6.22 -8.10 21.57
C GLN A 265 4.71 -8.01 21.27
N LEU A 266 4.30 -7.23 20.25
CA LEU A 266 2.88 -7.13 19.89
C LEU A 266 2.33 -8.46 19.37
N TYR A 267 3.11 -9.21 18.59
CA TYR A 267 2.71 -10.55 18.12
C TYR A 267 2.58 -11.56 19.27
N ASP A 268 3.57 -11.62 20.16
CA ASP A 268 3.52 -12.47 21.35
C ASP A 268 2.27 -12.14 22.18
N THR A 269 2.05 -10.86 22.47
CA THR A 269 0.86 -10.40 23.20
C THR A 269 -0.44 -10.76 22.47
N SER A 270 -0.50 -10.67 21.14
CA SER A 270 -1.69 -11.07 20.40
C SER A 270 -1.95 -12.56 20.50
N LEU A 271 -0.92 -13.39 20.31
CA LEU A 271 -1.06 -14.85 20.39
C LEU A 271 -1.43 -15.32 21.80
N ASP A 272 -0.81 -14.76 22.83
CA ASP A 272 -1.10 -15.08 24.24
C ASP A 272 -2.55 -14.74 24.63
N ARG A 273 -3.15 -13.77 23.94
CA ARG A 273 -4.51 -13.27 24.18
C ARG A 273 -5.53 -13.78 23.17
N LEU A 274 -5.12 -14.65 22.25
CA LEU A 274 -5.99 -15.17 21.18
C LEU A 274 -7.32 -15.73 21.72
N PRO A 275 -7.37 -16.50 22.82
CA PRO A 275 -8.65 -16.99 23.35
C PRO A 275 -9.63 -15.89 23.76
N GLU A 276 -9.15 -14.69 24.09
CA GLU A 276 -9.99 -13.57 24.54
C GLU A 276 -10.76 -12.92 23.39
N TYR A 277 -10.27 -13.00 22.14
CA TYR A 277 -10.82 -12.26 21.02
C TYR A 277 -11.13 -13.09 19.76
N ILE A 278 -10.67 -14.34 19.67
CA ILE A 278 -10.74 -15.12 18.41
C ILE A 278 -12.17 -15.29 17.86
N VAL A 279 -13.19 -15.42 18.72
CA VAL A 279 -14.56 -15.69 18.26
C VAL A 279 -15.26 -14.41 17.82
N ALA A 280 -15.44 -13.46 18.74
CA ALA A 280 -16.26 -12.25 18.52
C ALA A 280 -15.44 -10.97 18.28
N GLY A 281 -14.12 -11.03 18.51
CA GLY A 281 -13.29 -9.83 18.64
C GLY A 281 -13.57 -9.11 19.96
N VAL A 282 -12.82 -8.03 20.19
CA VAL A 282 -13.02 -7.15 21.36
C VAL A 282 -13.71 -5.84 21.00
N GLY A 283 -13.91 -5.56 19.71
CA GLY A 283 -14.32 -4.25 19.17
C GLY A 283 -13.13 -3.30 19.00
N SER A 284 -13.14 -2.52 17.91
CA SER A 284 -12.07 -1.55 17.61
C SER A 284 -12.00 -0.44 18.67
N GLY A 285 -13.14 0.02 19.19
CA GLY A 285 -13.16 1.06 20.21
C GLY A 285 -12.57 0.59 21.53
N ASN A 286 -12.99 -0.59 22.00
CA ASN A 286 -12.47 -1.21 23.22
C ASN A 286 -10.99 -1.58 23.10
N PHE A 287 -10.52 -2.01 21.92
CA PHE A 287 -9.10 -2.21 21.65
C PHE A 287 -8.31 -0.91 21.86
N HIS A 288 -8.75 0.19 21.26
CA HIS A 288 -8.05 1.47 21.35
C HIS A 288 -8.19 2.19 22.70
N GLU A 289 -9.08 1.71 23.57
CA GLU A 289 -9.28 2.19 24.92
C GLU A 289 -8.89 1.13 25.95
N LYS A 290 -9.86 0.55 26.66
CA LYS A 290 -9.65 -0.23 27.88
C LYS A 290 -8.85 -1.51 27.62
N TRP A 291 -9.33 -2.37 26.73
CA TRP A 291 -8.75 -3.70 26.54
C TRP A 291 -7.30 -3.63 26.06
N GLY A 292 -6.98 -2.79 25.06
CA GLY A 292 -5.61 -2.70 24.55
C GLY A 292 -4.62 -2.15 25.60
N LEU A 293 -5.04 -1.15 26.38
CA LEU A 293 -4.22 -0.58 27.43
C LEU A 293 -3.93 -1.61 28.55
N GLU A 294 -4.95 -2.35 29.00
CA GLU A 294 -4.82 -3.37 30.05
C GLU A 294 -3.99 -4.58 29.62
N LYS A 295 -4.01 -4.91 28.32
CA LYS A 295 -3.39 -6.14 27.79
C LYS A 295 -2.00 -5.92 27.21
N GLY A 296 -1.37 -4.76 27.43
CA GLY A 296 0.02 -4.51 27.08
C GLY A 296 0.25 -3.93 25.68
N TYR A 297 -0.79 -3.41 25.03
CA TYR A 297 -0.66 -2.62 23.79
C TYR A 297 -0.44 -1.12 24.09
N GLY A 298 -0.62 -0.69 25.34
CA GLY A 298 -0.42 0.68 25.79
C GLY A 298 1.05 1.09 25.87
N ARG A 299 1.35 2.33 25.47
CA ARG A 299 2.62 3.00 25.77
C ARG A 299 2.39 4.42 26.26
N HIS A 300 3.24 4.86 27.20
CA HIS A 300 3.29 6.24 27.63
C HIS A 300 3.82 7.15 26.51
N ARG A 301 3.08 8.21 26.21
CA ARG A 301 3.49 9.34 25.38
C ARG A 301 3.23 10.63 26.17
N ALA A 302 3.85 11.74 25.76
CA ALA A 302 3.79 13.04 26.45
C ALA A 302 2.37 13.63 26.68
N GLY A 303 1.30 12.97 26.21
CA GLY A 303 -0.10 13.35 26.44
C GLY A 303 -1.00 12.22 26.96
N GLY A 304 -0.42 11.15 27.52
CA GLY A 304 -1.16 10.02 28.09
C GLY A 304 -0.74 8.65 27.54
N MET A 305 -1.45 7.60 27.95
CA MET A 305 -1.27 6.27 27.38
C MET A 305 -1.99 6.16 26.04
N ILE A 306 -1.28 5.65 25.02
CA ILE A 306 -1.86 5.35 23.71
C ILE A 306 -1.70 3.88 23.37
N THR A 307 -2.74 3.27 22.79
CA THR A 307 -2.69 1.91 22.28
C THR A 307 -1.98 1.87 20.93
N HIS A 308 -0.97 1.01 20.80
CA HIS A 308 -0.30 0.74 19.54
C HIS A 308 -1.04 -0.31 18.71
N GLY A 309 -1.18 -0.06 17.40
CA GLY A 309 -1.69 -1.08 16.47
C GLY A 309 -0.68 -2.20 16.23
N VAL A 310 -1.19 -3.40 15.96
CA VAL A 310 -0.42 -4.67 15.84
C VAL A 310 0.46 -4.79 14.59
N HIS A 311 0.51 -3.76 13.74
CA HIS A 311 1.30 -3.73 12.51
C HIS A 311 1.04 -4.90 11.54
N ASN A 312 -0.15 -5.48 11.60
CA ASN A 312 -0.67 -6.47 10.67
C ASN A 312 -2.19 -6.32 10.58
N SER A 313 -2.73 -6.01 9.41
CA SER A 313 -4.15 -5.70 9.23
C SER A 313 -5.03 -6.92 9.45
N LEU A 314 -4.57 -8.12 9.07
CA LEU A 314 -5.33 -9.35 9.29
C LEU A 314 -5.45 -9.64 10.79
N LEU A 315 -4.35 -9.48 11.52
CA LEU A 315 -4.35 -9.62 12.97
C LEU A 315 -5.20 -8.53 13.65
N ALA A 316 -5.11 -7.28 13.18
CA ALA A 316 -5.92 -6.18 13.71
C ALA A 316 -7.43 -6.47 13.53
N ILE A 317 -7.84 -6.89 12.34
CA ILE A 317 -9.24 -7.28 12.06
C ILE A 317 -9.68 -8.45 12.94
N THR A 318 -8.80 -9.44 13.14
CA THR A 318 -9.09 -10.58 14.02
C THR A 318 -9.26 -10.13 15.48
N ILE A 319 -8.43 -9.19 15.96
CA ILE A 319 -8.59 -8.64 17.31
C ILE A 319 -9.90 -7.86 17.40
N TYR A 320 -10.23 -7.04 16.40
CA TYR A 320 -11.39 -6.15 16.46
C TYR A 320 -12.71 -6.92 16.35
N TRP A 321 -12.80 -7.86 15.42
CA TRP A 321 -14.06 -8.50 15.02
C TRP A 321 -13.95 -10.03 14.89
N GLY A 322 -12.92 -10.63 15.49
CA GLY A 322 -12.78 -12.08 15.56
C GLY A 322 -12.58 -12.75 14.22
N VAL A 323 -12.74 -14.07 14.22
CA VAL A 323 -12.62 -14.93 13.04
C VAL A 323 -13.69 -14.60 12.00
N LEU A 324 -14.87 -14.18 12.43
CA LEU A 324 -15.96 -13.82 11.51
C LEU A 324 -15.58 -12.57 10.70
N GLY A 325 -15.09 -11.51 11.36
CA GLY A 325 -14.55 -10.33 10.67
C GLY A 325 -13.40 -10.70 9.71
N LEU A 326 -12.48 -11.57 10.16
CA LEU A 326 -11.39 -12.05 9.31
C LEU A 326 -11.89 -12.80 8.06
N ILE A 327 -12.85 -13.70 8.19
CA ILE A 327 -13.40 -14.48 7.06
C ILE A 327 -13.98 -13.53 6.00
N PHE A 328 -14.79 -12.55 6.40
CA PHE A 328 -15.36 -11.59 5.46
C PHE A 328 -14.29 -10.68 4.83
N PHE A 329 -13.23 -10.33 5.56
CA PHE A 329 -12.11 -9.60 4.99
C PHE A 329 -11.31 -10.44 3.99
N LEU A 330 -11.04 -11.71 4.30
CA LEU A 330 -10.41 -12.66 3.38
C LEU A 330 -11.27 -12.89 2.14
N TRP A 331 -12.60 -12.81 2.26
CA TRP A 331 -13.50 -12.87 1.11
C TRP A 331 -13.32 -11.69 0.15
N ILE A 332 -13.05 -10.48 0.66
CA ILE A 332 -12.65 -9.33 -0.18
C ILE A 332 -11.34 -9.64 -0.90
N ILE A 333 -10.32 -10.09 -0.17
CA ILE A 333 -9.00 -10.41 -0.74
C ILE A 333 -9.12 -11.47 -1.84
N TRP A 334 -9.93 -12.51 -1.61
CA TRP A 334 -10.22 -13.55 -2.60
C TRP A 334 -10.81 -12.96 -3.88
N HIS A 335 -11.81 -12.09 -3.76
CA HIS A 335 -12.41 -11.46 -4.93
C HIS A 335 -11.45 -10.51 -5.66
N VAL A 336 -10.59 -9.78 -4.95
CA VAL A 336 -9.56 -8.92 -5.54
C VAL A 336 -8.51 -9.76 -6.28
N TYR A 337 -8.06 -10.88 -5.70
CA TYR A 337 -7.12 -11.80 -6.33
C TYR A 337 -7.66 -12.35 -7.66
N ARG A 338 -8.96 -12.64 -7.75
CA ARG A 338 -9.59 -13.12 -8.99
C ARG A 338 -9.71 -12.07 -10.10
N LEU A 339 -9.35 -10.81 -9.84
CA LEU A 339 -9.33 -9.76 -10.86
C LEU A 339 -8.11 -9.83 -11.76
N ILE A 340 -7.05 -10.52 -11.35
CA ILE A 340 -5.81 -10.64 -12.13
C ILE A 340 -6.15 -11.29 -13.49
N PRO A 341 -5.82 -10.62 -14.61
CA PRO A 341 -5.98 -11.22 -15.92
C PRO A 341 -5.07 -12.44 -16.06
N SER A 342 -5.61 -13.53 -16.61
CA SER A 342 -4.79 -14.62 -17.10
C SER A 342 -3.80 -14.08 -18.14
N ARG A 343 -2.51 -14.45 -18.02
CA ARG A 343 -1.40 -13.98 -18.88
C ARG A 343 -1.06 -12.49 -18.71
N SER A 344 -0.94 -12.00 -17.47
CA SER A 344 -0.57 -10.61 -17.18
C SER A 344 0.80 -10.18 -17.74
N GLY A 345 1.67 -11.12 -18.13
CA GLY A 345 2.94 -10.80 -18.80
C GLY A 345 2.82 -10.27 -20.22
N ARG A 346 1.62 -10.32 -20.83
CA ARG A 346 1.38 -9.97 -22.24
C ARG A 346 0.89 -8.54 -22.45
N ASP A 347 0.80 -7.75 -21.39
CA ASP A 347 0.27 -6.39 -21.44
C ASP A 347 0.83 -5.54 -20.30
N GLU A 348 1.35 -4.37 -20.66
CA GLU A 348 2.05 -3.46 -19.77
C GLU A 348 1.21 -2.99 -18.58
N LEU A 349 -0.09 -2.73 -18.80
CA LEU A 349 -0.99 -2.25 -17.76
C LEU A 349 -1.35 -3.38 -16.80
N SER A 350 -1.58 -4.58 -17.34
CA SER A 350 -1.87 -5.76 -16.52
C SER A 350 -0.67 -6.18 -15.67
N LEU A 351 0.55 -6.02 -16.19
CA LEU A 351 1.79 -6.30 -15.48
C LEU A 351 2.01 -5.30 -14.33
N ALA A 352 1.76 -4.01 -14.58
CA ALA A 352 1.83 -2.98 -13.55
C ALA A 352 0.79 -3.21 -12.44
N LEU A 353 -0.45 -3.57 -12.81
CA LEU A 353 -1.51 -3.90 -11.85
C LEU A 353 -1.20 -5.15 -11.02
N LEU A 354 -0.55 -6.16 -11.60
CA LEU A 354 -0.05 -7.32 -10.86
C LEU A 354 0.97 -6.88 -9.80
N GLY A 355 1.93 -6.03 -10.18
CA GLY A 355 2.91 -5.47 -9.25
C GLY A 355 2.27 -4.70 -8.09
N ILE A 356 1.27 -3.87 -8.38
CA ILE A 356 0.48 -3.11 -7.38
C ILE A 356 -0.26 -4.06 -6.45
N LEU A 357 -0.92 -5.09 -6.98
CA LEU A 357 -1.69 -6.04 -6.19
C LEU A 357 -0.79 -6.79 -5.20
N VAL A 358 0.34 -7.32 -5.67
CA VAL A 358 1.33 -8.00 -4.81
C VAL A 358 1.82 -7.05 -3.72
N ALA A 359 2.12 -5.81 -4.10
CA ALA A 359 2.60 -4.81 -3.15
C ALA A 359 1.57 -4.49 -2.07
N LEU A 360 0.31 -4.28 -2.44
CA LEU A 360 -0.78 -4.03 -1.50
C LEU A 360 -1.05 -5.23 -0.60
N GLY A 361 -1.04 -6.45 -1.15
CA GLY A 361 -1.21 -7.68 -0.38
C GLY A 361 -0.14 -7.84 0.70
N LEU A 362 1.13 -7.60 0.36
CA LEU A 362 2.22 -7.63 1.33
C LEU A 362 2.19 -6.46 2.32
N TYR A 363 1.68 -5.30 1.89
CA TYR A 363 1.54 -4.13 2.76
C TYR A 363 0.48 -4.35 3.86
N LEU A 364 -0.59 -5.11 3.58
CA LEU A 364 -1.56 -5.54 4.61
C LEU A 364 -0.90 -6.30 5.77
N LEU A 365 0.21 -7.00 5.53
CA LEU A 365 0.95 -7.73 6.57
C LEU A 365 1.84 -6.83 7.43
N GLN A 366 1.94 -5.53 7.11
CA GLN A 366 2.91 -4.60 7.70
C GLN A 366 2.28 -3.37 8.36
N ILE A 367 1.03 -3.09 8.03
CA ILE A 367 0.25 -1.98 8.57
C ILE A 367 -0.81 -2.48 9.53
N HIS A 368 -1.30 -1.61 10.41
CA HIS A 368 -2.48 -1.91 11.22
C HIS A 368 -3.76 -1.30 10.62
N GLY A 369 -3.66 -0.24 9.82
CA GLY A 369 -4.81 0.40 9.18
C GLY A 369 -5.22 -0.29 7.89
N PHE A 370 -6.29 -1.10 7.93
CA PHE A 370 -6.85 -1.77 6.75
C PHE A 370 -7.70 -0.84 5.86
N HIS A 371 -7.81 0.45 6.21
CA HIS A 371 -8.53 1.50 5.48
C HIS A 371 -7.57 2.52 4.81
N ASP A 372 -6.32 2.13 4.55
CA ASP A 372 -5.34 2.98 3.85
C ASP A 372 -5.83 3.33 2.44
N LYS A 373 -5.71 4.60 2.06
CA LYS A 373 -6.23 5.12 0.79
C LYS A 373 -5.52 4.54 -0.45
N MET A 374 -4.31 3.99 -0.29
CA MET A 374 -3.63 3.30 -1.40
C MET A 374 -4.39 2.03 -1.82
N PHE A 375 -5.12 1.38 -0.91
CA PHE A 375 -6.01 0.28 -1.26
C PHE A 375 -7.18 0.74 -2.12
N SER A 376 -7.75 1.91 -1.84
CA SER A 376 -8.83 2.49 -2.64
C SER A 376 -8.42 2.62 -4.11
N PHE A 377 -7.25 3.21 -4.36
CA PHE A 377 -6.73 3.37 -5.71
C PHE A 377 -6.41 2.02 -6.37
N GLY A 378 -5.66 1.14 -5.70
CA GLY A 378 -5.27 -0.15 -6.27
C GLY A 378 -6.46 -1.06 -6.58
N ILE A 379 -7.37 -1.23 -5.61
CA ILE A 379 -8.60 -2.02 -5.78
C ILE A 379 -9.47 -1.40 -6.86
N GLY A 380 -9.66 -0.07 -6.83
CA GLY A 380 -10.45 0.63 -7.84
C GLY A 380 -9.91 0.43 -9.26
N MET A 381 -8.60 0.57 -9.46
CA MET A 381 -7.99 0.33 -10.78
C MET A 381 -8.12 -1.14 -11.22
N LEU A 382 -7.91 -2.10 -10.31
CA LEU A 382 -8.10 -3.53 -10.61
C LEU A 382 -9.53 -3.86 -11.01
N VAL A 383 -10.52 -3.35 -10.27
CA VAL A 383 -11.95 -3.53 -10.59
C VAL A 383 -12.30 -2.87 -11.92
N GLY A 384 -11.89 -1.62 -12.13
CA GLY A 384 -12.13 -0.91 -13.38
C GLY A 384 -11.52 -1.64 -14.59
N ALA A 385 -10.26 -2.06 -14.47
CA ALA A 385 -9.58 -2.79 -15.51
C ALA A 385 -10.25 -4.14 -15.81
N ARG A 386 -10.60 -4.91 -14.76
CA ARG A 386 -11.29 -6.19 -14.93
C ARG A 386 -12.68 -6.03 -15.55
N GLN A 387 -13.43 -5.00 -15.14
CA GLN A 387 -14.81 -4.83 -15.58
C GLN A 387 -14.91 -4.28 -17.01
N TRP A 388 -14.01 -3.37 -17.39
CA TRP A 388 -14.16 -2.58 -18.60
C TRP A 388 -13.12 -2.87 -19.68
N ILE A 389 -11.89 -3.24 -19.30
CA ILE A 389 -10.78 -3.46 -20.24
C ILE A 389 -10.63 -4.95 -20.55
N TRP A 390 -10.67 -5.81 -19.52
CA TRP A 390 -10.54 -7.26 -19.64
C TRP A 390 -11.72 -8.00 -19.01
N PRO A 391 -12.96 -7.83 -19.51
CA PRO A 391 -14.17 -8.43 -18.92
C PRO A 391 -14.08 -9.96 -18.78
N THR A 392 -13.48 -10.62 -19.77
CA THR A 392 -13.27 -12.08 -19.78
C THR A 392 -12.08 -12.52 -18.92
N GLY A 393 -11.26 -11.59 -18.43
CA GLY A 393 -10.03 -11.92 -17.71
C GLY A 393 -8.90 -12.41 -18.59
N ILE A 394 -9.01 -12.23 -19.90
CA ILE A 394 -7.99 -12.61 -20.85
C ILE A 394 -7.47 -11.33 -21.49
N VAL A 395 -6.16 -11.14 -21.42
CA VAL A 395 -5.47 -10.11 -22.20
C VAL A 395 -5.50 -10.55 -23.66
N SER A 396 -6.33 -9.90 -24.49
CA SER A 396 -6.48 -10.24 -25.91
C SER A 396 -5.24 -9.86 -26.71
N GLU A 397 -4.68 -10.81 -27.46
CA GLU A 397 -3.54 -10.58 -28.38
C GLU A 397 -3.90 -9.64 -29.55
N ALA A 398 -5.19 -9.47 -29.86
CA ALA A 398 -5.66 -8.79 -31.07
C ALA A 398 -5.31 -7.29 -31.15
N VAL A 399 -4.82 -6.68 -30.07
CA VAL A 399 -4.31 -5.29 -30.11
C VAL A 399 -2.91 -5.21 -30.76
N GLU A 400 -2.11 -6.28 -30.70
CA GLU A 400 -0.78 -6.30 -31.34
C GLU A 400 -0.83 -6.25 -32.86
N THR A 401 -1.86 -6.82 -33.50
CA THR A 401 -1.95 -6.93 -34.96
C THR A 401 -2.31 -5.61 -35.65
N ASN A 402 -3.09 -4.74 -34.99
CA ASN A 402 -3.49 -3.45 -35.57
C ASN A 402 -2.43 -2.35 -35.42
N VAL A 403 -1.57 -2.41 -34.41
CA VAL A 403 -0.45 -1.46 -34.26
C VAL A 403 0.72 -1.86 -35.16
N ARG A 404 0.97 -3.16 -35.39
CA ARG A 404 1.99 -3.65 -36.36
C ARG A 404 1.68 -3.29 -37.82
N ARG A 405 0.46 -2.86 -38.15
CA ARG A 405 0.08 -2.44 -39.51
C ARG A 405 0.10 -0.92 -39.70
N ARG A 406 0.33 -0.13 -38.65
CA ARG A 406 0.30 1.36 -38.70
C ARG A 406 1.65 2.02 -38.43
N LEU A 407 2.67 1.23 -38.14
CA LEU A 407 4.09 1.58 -38.14
C LEU A 407 4.76 0.72 -39.20
#